data_AF-A0A6A4HFR1-F1
#
_entry.id   AF-A0A6A4HFR1-F1
#
_cell.length_a   1.000
_cell.length_b   1.000
_cell.length_c   1.000
_cell.angle_alpha   90.00
_cell.angle_beta   90.00
_cell.angle_gamma   90.00
#
_symmetry.space_group_name_H-M   'P 1'
#
loop_
_entity.id
_entity.type
_entity.pdbx_description
1 polymer ?
#
loop_
_entity_poly.entity_id
_entity_poly.type
_entity_poly.pdbx_seq_one_letter_code
_entity_poly.pdbx_strand_id
1 'polypeptide(L)' 'DIALVHVFKSLSWLPKTKWENCRIVEEKPKTEFILVEFFIRGVHLVNMFGCLKEVIMFYIDDTVDNDWFLRAGN' A
#
# COMPACT_ATOMS: atom_id res chain seq x y z
N ASP A 1 8.75 -22.61 3.60
CA ASP A 1 9.58 -21.44 3.24
C ASP A 1 9.33 -20.28 4.18
N ILE A 2 10.38 -19.50 4.46
CA ILE A 2 10.36 -18.29 5.30
C ILE A 2 10.78 -17.11 4.43
N ALA A 3 10.05 -15.99 4.52
CA ALA A 3 10.37 -14.75 3.86
C ALA A 3 10.64 -13.62 4.87
N LEU A 4 11.61 -12.76 4.57
CA LEU A 4 11.79 -11.48 5.25
C LEU A 4 10.92 -10.44 4.53
N VAL A 5 10.04 -9.76 5.27
CA VAL A 5 9.08 -8.80 4.70
C VAL A 5 9.14 -7.45 5.42
N HIS A 6 8.77 -6.41 4.69
CA HIS A 6 8.44 -5.11 5.26
C HIS A 6 6.98 -5.15 5.71
N VAL A 7 6.72 -4.66 6.93
CA VAL A 7 5.39 -4.69 7.51
C VAL A 7 4.78 -3.32 7.46
N PHE A 8 3.52 -3.26 7.06
CA PHE A 8 2.79 -2.00 6.92
C PHE A 8 1.76 -1.83 8.05
N LYS A 9 1.52 -0.58 8.44
CA LYS A 9 0.49 -0.20 9.41
C LYS A 9 -0.58 0.63 8.69
N SER A 10 -1.83 0.20 8.79
CA SER A 10 -2.95 1.00 8.29
C SER A 10 -3.07 2.29 9.10
N LEU A 11 -3.21 3.40 8.39
CA LEU A 11 -3.55 4.69 8.99
C LEU A 11 -5.07 4.86 8.99
N SER A 12 -5.62 5.44 10.06
CA SER A 12 -7.04 5.79 10.15
C SER A 12 -7.38 7.13 9.46
N TRP A 13 -6.35 7.83 8.99
CA TRP A 13 -6.49 9.10 8.31
C TRP A 13 -6.95 8.91 6.86
N LEU A 14 -7.93 9.72 6.45
CA LEU A 14 -8.43 9.78 5.07
C LEU A 14 -7.67 10.87 4.28
N PRO A 15 -6.99 10.51 3.18
CA PRO A 15 -6.28 11.49 2.37
C PRO A 15 -7.29 12.39 1.64
N LYS A 16 -6.95 13.68 1.51
CA LYS A 16 -7.73 14.64 0.72
C LYS A 16 -7.51 14.42 -0.78
N THR A 17 -8.07 13.33 -1.29
CA THR A 17 -8.03 12.96 -2.71
C THR A 17 -9.45 12.91 -3.27
N LYS A 18 -9.57 12.85 -4.60
CA LYS A 18 -10.86 12.58 -5.26
C LYS A 18 -11.28 11.11 -5.14
N TRP A 19 -10.41 10.23 -4.65
CA TRP A 19 -10.67 8.79 -4.54
C TRP A 19 -11.43 8.50 -3.24
N GLU A 20 -12.61 7.90 -3.37
CA GLU A 20 -13.38 7.46 -2.21
C GLU A 20 -12.74 6.21 -1.58
N ASN A 21 -12.82 6.09 -0.26
CA ASN A 21 -12.34 4.94 0.51
C ASN A 21 -10.85 4.61 0.32
N CYS A 22 -10.04 5.58 -0.12
CA CYS A 22 -8.61 5.41 -0.25
C CYS A 22 -7.98 5.08 1.12
N ARG A 23 -7.32 3.92 1.20
CA ARG A 23 -6.61 3.48 2.40
C ARG A 23 -5.15 3.83 2.27
N ILE A 24 -4.57 4.31 3.36
CA ILE A 24 -3.14 4.60 3.43
C ILE A 24 -2.50 3.62 4.39
N VAL A 25 -1.33 3.15 4.00
CA VAL A 25 -0.45 2.39 4.87
C VAL A 25 0.89 3.08 5.00
N GLU A 26 1.47 2.98 6.19
CA GLU A 26 2.81 3.42 6.51
C GLU A 26 3.71 2.19 6.65
N GLU A 27 4.88 2.22 6.01
CA GLU A 27 5.88 1.19 6.19
C GLU A 27 6.51 1.30 7.58
N LYS A 28 6.52 0.19 8.33
CA LYS A 28 7.23 0.15 9.61
C LYS A 28 8.74 0.14 9.36
N PRO A 29 9.54 0.78 10.23
CA PRO A 29 11.00 0.77 10.10
C PRO A 29 11.67 -0.61 10.21
N LYS A 30 10.97 -1.61 10.75
CA LYS A 30 11.52 -2.95 11.02
C LYS A 30 10.88 -3.96 10.08
N THR A 31 11.71 -4.87 9.59
CA THR A 31 11.29 -6.05 8.87
C THR A 31 10.89 -7.17 9.84
N GLU A 32 10.04 -8.07 9.37
CA GLU A 32 9.56 -9.23 10.12
C GLU A 32 9.73 -10.50 9.26
N PHE A 33 9.91 -11.66 9.89
CA PHE A 33 9.93 -12.94 9.19
C PHE A 33 8.54 -13.56 9.23
N ILE A 34 8.04 -14.01 8.07
CA ILE A 34 6.78 -14.72 7.96
C ILE A 34 6.98 -16.07 7.27
N LEU A 35 6.09 -17.02 7.58
CA LEU A 35 5.96 -18.23 6.75
C LEU A 35 5.22 -17.84 5.47
N VAL A 36 5.76 -18.28 4.33
CA VAL A 36 5.21 -17.94 3.00
C VAL A 36 3.77 -18.47 2.85
N GLU A 37 3.40 -19.52 3.58
CA GLU A 37 2.03 -20.06 3.60
C GLU A 37 0.98 -19.06 4.12
N PHE A 38 1.39 -18.04 4.88
CA PHE A 38 0.49 -16.98 5.35
C PHE A 38 0.28 -15.86 4.31
N PHE A 39 0.88 -15.97 3.12
CA PHE A 39 0.67 -15.01 2.06
C PHE A 39 -0.65 -15.29 1.31
N ILE A 40 -1.72 -14.58 1.69
CA ILE A 40 -3.08 -14.84 1.16
C ILE A 40 -3.32 -14.12 -0.17
N ARG A 41 -2.77 -12.90 -0.35
CA ARG A 41 -3.01 -12.05 -1.54
C ARG A 41 -1.96 -10.95 -1.68
N GLY A 42 -1.58 -10.62 -2.91
CA GLY A 42 -0.82 -9.42 -3.24
C GLY A 42 -1.72 -8.22 -3.51
N VAL A 43 -1.19 -7.01 -3.26
CA VAL A 43 -1.86 -5.74 -3.54
C VAL A 43 -0.84 -4.75 -4.09
N HIS A 44 -1.29 -3.80 -4.91
CA HIS A 44 -0.41 -2.75 -5.41
C HIS A 44 -0.33 -1.59 -4.42
N LEU A 45 0.90 -1.13 -4.16
CA LEU A 45 1.18 -0.02 -3.25
C LEU A 45 1.77 1.14 -4.07
N VAL A 46 1.03 2.25 -4.11
CA VAL A 46 1.43 3.45 -4.86
C VAL A 46 1.99 4.47 -3.87
N ASN A 47 3.17 5.05 -4.15
CA ASN A 47 3.75 6.08 -3.31
C ASN A 47 2.78 7.23 -3.08
N MET A 48 2.61 7.63 -1.82
CA MET A 48 1.77 8.75 -1.47
C MET A 48 2.41 10.09 -1.88
N PHE A 49 1.63 10.96 -2.52
CA PHE A 49 2.08 12.29 -2.90
C PHE A 49 2.33 13.17 -1.67
N GLY A 50 3.41 13.95 -1.71
CA GLY A 50 3.74 14.93 -0.66
C GLY A 50 4.24 14.32 0.65
N CYS A 51 4.60 13.04 0.67
CA CYS A 51 5.20 12.43 1.84
C CYS A 51 6.61 12.97 2.11
N LEU A 52 6.96 13.12 3.39
CA LEU A 52 8.32 13.50 3.80
C LEU A 52 9.27 12.32 3.53
N LYS A 53 10.51 12.59 3.13
CA LYS A 53 11.51 11.54 2.80
C LYS A 53 11.73 10.50 3.91
N GLU A 54 11.44 10.87 5.15
CA GLU A 54 11.65 10.04 6.34
C GLU A 54 10.48 9.09 6.62
N VAL A 55 9.32 9.27 5.96
CA VAL A 55 8.15 8.43 6.15
C VAL A 55 7.69 7.88 4.81
N ILE A 56 7.73 6.56 4.65
CA ILE A 56 7.29 5.90 3.42
C ILE A 56 5.82 5.50 3.60
N MET A 57 4.93 6.29 2.99
CA MET A 57 3.50 6.01 2.96
C MET A 57 3.05 5.61 1.56
N PHE A 58 2.08 4.70 1.50
CA PHE A 58 1.51 4.19 0.27
C PHE A 58 -0.01 4.28 0.30
N TYR A 59 -0.59 4.59 -0.84
CA TYR A 59 -1.99 4.29 -1.12
C TYR A 59 -2.12 2.79 -1.43
N ILE A 60 -3.10 2.12 -0.82
CA ILE A 60 -3.47 0.76 -1.20
C ILE A 60 -4.37 0.83 -2.44
N ASP A 61 -3.93 0.19 -3.51
CA ASP A 61 -4.74 -0.10 -4.68
C ASP A 61 -5.09 -1.61 -4.66
N ASP A 62 -6.18 -1.93 -3.96
CA ASP A 62 -6.77 -3.29 -3.87
C ASP A 62 -7.87 -3.49 -4.92
N THR A 63 -7.91 -2.65 -5.95
CA THR A 63 -8.89 -2.83 -7.02
C THR A 63 -8.54 -4.07 -7.83
N VAL A 64 -9.54 -4.93 -8.02
CA VAL A 64 -9.45 -6.09 -8.92
C VAL A 64 -9.38 -5.63 -10.39
N ASP A 65 -9.74 -4.37 -10.65
CA ASP A 65 -9.67 -3.75 -11.97
C ASP A 65 -8.29 -3.15 -12.21
N ASN A 66 -7.39 -3.98 -12.78
CA ASN A 66 -6.08 -3.59 -13.31
C ASN A 66 -6.12 -2.43 -14.35
N ASP A 67 -7.32 -1.97 -14.73
CA ASP A 67 -7.55 -1.03 -15.82
C ASP A 67 -7.65 0.44 -15.35
N TRP A 68 -7.52 0.73 -14.05
CA TRP A 68 -7.67 2.10 -13.56
C TRP A 68 -6.59 3.04 -14.14
N PHE A 69 -5.35 2.56 -14.30
CA PHE A 69 -4.27 3.31 -14.95
C PHE A 69 -4.52 3.53 -16.45
N LEU A 70 -5.25 2.64 -17.12
CA LEU A 70 -5.63 2.80 -18.53
C LEU A 70 -6.72 3.86 -18.72
N ARG A 71 -7.55 4.12 -17.70
CA ARG A 71 -8.66 5.08 -17.77
C ARG A 71 -8.27 6.50 -17.38
N ALA A 72 -7.22 6.69 -16.59
CA ALA A 72 -6.73 8.01 -16.21
C ALA A 72 -5.88 8.71 -17.30
N GLY A 73 -5.61 8.02 -18.41
CA GLY A 73 -4.78 8.50 -19.52
C GLY A 73 -5.51 8.85 -20.82
N ASN A 74 -6.84 8.96 -20.82
CA ASN A 74 -7.65 9.34 -22.00
C ASN A 74 -8.50 10.57 -21.74
#